data_AF-A0A844DSB3-F1
#
_entry.id   AF-A0A844DSB3-F1
#
_cell.length_a   1.000
_cell.length_b   1.000
_cell.length_c   1.000
_cell.angle_alpha   90.00
_cell.angle_beta   90.00
_cell.angle_gamma   90.00
#
_symmetry.space_group_name_H-M   'P 1'
#
loop_
_entity.id
_entity.type
_entity.pdbx_description
1 polymer ?
#
loop_
_entity_poly.entity_id
_entity_poly.type
_entity_poly.pdbx_seq_one_letter_code
_entity_poly.pdbx_strand_id
1 'polypeptide(L)'
;MRKKLLSASLSIIIVVLLLVGCGSSDSSGGTMASGSWTPGQTSIKLLGASWYAENGYIHVFYSIEATNKSSRTFDGSSFNITCLDEEGRGLDFSSGYIVPIAPGDTIRFSNSLKYFGRAPTSVDLRFMDNIGMYSDDYVPYQSAFPISNISTSSSNDFYTVSGTVTNNSTEEQGIMVSAIFAQKGEIIGGYFTYANPLYAGESELFYILAPRAFEGCDLYAVTANAY
;
A
#
# COMPACT_ATOMS: atom_id res chain seq x y z
N MET A 1 -52.73 19.97 18.35
CA MET A 1 -52.57 18.93 17.30
C MET A 1 -51.18 19.06 16.67
N ARG A 2 -50.40 17.97 16.80
CA ARG A 2 -49.17 17.53 16.12
C ARG A 2 -48.26 18.54 15.38
N LYS A 3 -47.09 18.79 15.98
CA LYS A 3 -45.84 19.14 15.29
C LYS A 3 -45.38 17.92 14.46
N LYS A 4 -44.96 18.11 13.21
CA LYS A 4 -44.21 17.10 12.44
C LYS A 4 -42.89 17.69 11.98
N LEU A 5 -41.83 17.27 12.66
CA LEU A 5 -40.45 17.25 12.17
C LEU A 5 -40.39 16.21 11.04
N LEU A 6 -39.72 16.55 9.93
CA LEU A 6 -39.21 15.57 8.98
C LEU A 6 -37.72 15.83 8.85
N SER A 7 -36.95 15.05 9.61
CA SER A 7 -35.51 14.89 9.45
C SER A 7 -35.26 14.16 8.13
N ALA A 8 -34.53 14.78 7.21
CA ALA A 8 -33.97 14.10 6.05
C ALA A 8 -32.83 13.19 6.54
N SER A 9 -33.07 11.89 6.53
CA SER A 9 -32.09 10.85 6.82
C SER A 9 -31.15 10.66 5.63
N LEU A 10 -29.93 11.21 5.75
CA LEU A 10 -28.81 10.95 4.85
C LEU A 10 -28.34 9.50 5.07
N SER A 11 -28.64 8.60 4.14
CA SER A 11 -28.17 7.21 4.20
C SER A 11 -26.88 7.11 3.39
N ILE A 12 -25.73 7.15 4.08
CA ILE A 12 -24.43 6.78 3.49
C ILE A 12 -24.38 5.26 3.47
N ILE A 13 -24.60 4.66 2.30
CA ILE A 13 -24.43 3.21 2.11
C ILE A 13 -22.95 2.98 1.82
N ILE A 14 -22.16 2.65 2.86
CA ILE A 14 -20.78 2.18 2.72
C ILE A 14 -20.83 0.68 2.41
N VAL A 15 -20.61 0.29 1.15
CA VAL A 15 -20.43 -1.12 0.76
C VAL A 15 -18.95 -1.32 0.46
N VAL A 16 -18.29 -2.12 1.30
CA VAL A 16 -16.91 -2.57 1.07
C VAL A 16 -17.00 -3.93 0.38
N LEU A 17 -16.52 -4.00 -0.86
CA LEU A 17 -16.44 -5.24 -1.64
C LEU A 17 -14.98 -5.71 -1.71
N LEU A 18 -14.76 -6.98 -1.37
CA LEU A 18 -13.46 -7.65 -1.41
C LEU A 18 -13.13 -8.01 -2.86
N LEU A 19 -11.96 -7.57 -3.34
CA LEU A 19 -11.47 -7.92 -4.66
C LEU A 19 -10.29 -8.90 -4.52
N VAL A 20 -10.51 -10.15 -4.94
CA VAL A 20 -9.47 -11.17 -5.00
C VAL A 20 -8.78 -11.07 -6.36
N GLY A 21 -7.55 -10.58 -6.39
CA GLY A 21 -6.71 -10.56 -7.59
C GLY A 21 -5.90 -11.86 -7.70
N CYS A 22 -6.11 -12.62 -8.78
CA CYS A 22 -5.26 -13.74 -9.17
C CYS A 22 -4.59 -13.40 -10.51
N GLY A 23 -3.28 -13.15 -10.50
CA GLY A 23 -2.56 -12.79 -11.71
C GLY A 23 -1.05 -12.86 -11.55
N SER A 24 -0.45 -13.93 -12.08
CA SER A 24 0.97 -14.07 -12.38
C SER A 24 1.19 -13.83 -13.87
N SER A 25 2.16 -13.01 -14.27
CA SER A 25 2.47 -12.79 -15.68
C SER A 25 3.98 -12.77 -15.94
N ASP A 26 4.40 -13.68 -16.84
CA ASP A 26 5.73 -13.84 -17.42
C ASP A 26 6.08 -12.71 -18.42
N SER A 27 7.39 -12.46 -18.55
CA SER A 27 8.03 -11.37 -19.30
C SER A 27 8.38 -11.70 -20.76
N SER A 28 8.28 -10.72 -21.67
CA SER A 28 8.89 -10.75 -23.02
C SER A 28 9.91 -9.61 -23.19
N GLY A 29 11.14 -9.95 -23.55
CA GLY A 29 12.32 -9.08 -23.43
C GLY A 29 12.76 -8.25 -24.64
N GLY A 30 13.78 -7.43 -24.40
CA GLY A 30 14.64 -6.78 -25.38
C GLY A 30 16.09 -6.81 -24.89
N THR A 31 17.04 -7.09 -25.79
CA THR A 31 18.47 -7.30 -25.48
C THR A 31 19.32 -6.06 -25.76
N MET A 32 20.22 -5.69 -24.82
CA MET A 32 21.54 -5.06 -25.07
C MET A 32 22.49 -5.22 -23.83
N ALA A 33 23.74 -5.61 -24.13
CA ALA A 33 25.02 -5.64 -23.38
C ALA A 33 25.14 -6.20 -21.93
N SER A 34 26.13 -7.08 -21.78
CA SER A 34 26.32 -8.10 -20.73
C SER A 34 27.07 -7.63 -19.47
N GLY A 35 26.32 -7.46 -18.38
CA GLY A 35 26.66 -8.05 -17.08
C GLY A 35 25.64 -9.15 -16.78
N SER A 36 25.97 -10.18 -16.02
CA SER A 36 25.06 -11.31 -15.73
C SER A 36 23.87 -10.86 -14.88
N TRP A 37 22.87 -10.25 -15.51
CA TRP A 37 21.58 -9.96 -14.91
C TRP A 37 20.65 -11.17 -15.05
N THR A 38 19.97 -11.52 -13.97
CA THR A 38 18.98 -12.60 -13.96
C THR A 38 17.61 -11.96 -13.81
N PRO A 39 16.67 -12.17 -14.75
CA PRO A 39 15.30 -11.73 -14.57
C PRO A 39 14.67 -12.29 -13.29
N GLY A 40 13.80 -11.53 -12.63
CA GLY A 40 13.06 -11.99 -11.45
C GLY A 40 13.84 -11.83 -10.14
N GLN A 41 14.80 -10.90 -10.11
CA GLN A 41 15.55 -10.53 -8.90
C GLN A 41 14.71 -9.68 -7.94
N THR A 42 13.55 -9.20 -8.38
CA THR A 42 12.52 -8.62 -7.53
C THR A 42 11.19 -9.33 -7.76
N SER A 43 10.48 -9.66 -6.69
CA SER A 43 9.07 -10.10 -6.79
C SER A 43 8.16 -9.10 -6.12
N ILE A 44 7.08 -8.75 -6.82
CA ILE A 44 6.00 -7.93 -6.29
C ILE A 44 4.71 -8.76 -6.25
N LYS A 45 3.90 -8.57 -5.21
CA LYS A 45 2.62 -9.26 -5.04
C LYS A 45 1.58 -8.29 -4.50
N LEU A 46 0.40 -8.29 -5.12
CA LEU A 46 -0.80 -7.70 -4.53
C LEU A 46 -1.29 -8.60 -3.39
N LEU A 47 -1.26 -8.11 -2.16
CA LEU A 47 -1.74 -8.84 -0.98
C LEU A 47 -3.27 -8.84 -0.90
N GLY A 48 -3.89 -7.76 -1.36
CA GLY A 48 -5.33 -7.59 -1.39
C GLY A 48 -5.72 -6.18 -1.78
N ALA A 49 -6.95 -6.03 -2.24
CA ALA A 49 -7.55 -4.75 -2.57
C ALA A 49 -9.04 -4.72 -2.22
N SER A 50 -9.55 -3.53 -1.94
CA SER A 50 -10.97 -3.28 -1.73
C SER A 50 -11.32 -1.91 -2.25
N TRP A 51 -12.62 -1.64 -2.35
CA TRP A 51 -13.12 -0.33 -2.70
C TRP A 51 -14.42 0.00 -1.99
N TYR A 52 -14.73 1.29 -1.94
CA TYR A 52 -16.08 1.79 -1.69
C TYR A 52 -16.42 2.92 -2.66
N ALA A 53 -17.71 3.15 -2.87
CA ALA A 53 -18.21 4.24 -3.70
C ALA A 53 -18.86 5.33 -2.84
N GLU A 54 -18.55 6.59 -3.12
CA GLU A 54 -19.12 7.75 -2.45
C GLU A 54 -19.26 8.91 -3.45
N ASN A 55 -20.47 9.47 -3.57
CA ASN A 55 -20.75 10.64 -4.41
C ASN A 55 -20.26 10.51 -5.88
N GLY A 56 -20.37 9.29 -6.45
CA GLY A 56 -19.93 8.98 -7.82
C GLY A 56 -18.43 8.72 -7.96
N TYR A 57 -17.65 8.88 -6.88
CA TYR A 57 -16.26 8.49 -6.83
C TYR A 57 -16.11 7.07 -6.29
N ILE A 58 -15.13 6.36 -6.84
CA ILE A 58 -14.63 5.09 -6.36
C ILE A 58 -13.31 5.35 -5.64
N HIS A 59 -13.23 4.87 -4.41
CA HIS A 59 -12.01 4.87 -3.60
C HIS A 59 -11.50 3.45 -3.53
N VAL A 60 -10.30 3.18 -4.06
CA VAL A 60 -9.69 1.86 -4.09
C VAL A 60 -8.47 1.87 -3.18
N PHE A 61 -8.35 0.84 -2.34
CA PHE A 61 -7.26 0.64 -1.41
C PHE A 61 -6.59 -0.68 -1.71
N TYR A 62 -5.26 -0.72 -1.62
CA TYR A 62 -4.51 -1.93 -1.88
C TYR A 62 -3.28 -2.03 -0.99
N SER A 63 -2.73 -3.23 -0.88
CA SER A 63 -1.47 -3.47 -0.18
C SER A 63 -0.59 -4.41 -0.99
N ILE A 64 0.70 -4.11 -0.99
CA ILE A 64 1.70 -4.76 -1.81
C ILE A 64 2.79 -5.32 -0.90
N GLU A 65 3.29 -6.51 -1.25
CA GLU A 65 4.54 -7.08 -0.75
C GLU A 65 5.57 -7.04 -1.89
N ALA A 66 6.74 -6.49 -1.62
CA ALA A 66 7.86 -6.46 -2.54
C ALA A 66 9.09 -7.06 -1.88
N THR A 67 9.72 -8.03 -2.55
CA THR A 67 10.91 -8.73 -2.06
C THR A 67 12.05 -8.53 -3.04
N ASN A 68 13.17 -8.00 -2.53
CA ASN A 68 14.43 -7.98 -3.26
C ASN A 68 15.17 -9.31 -3.03
N LYS A 69 15.25 -10.14 -4.07
CA LYS A 69 15.94 -11.44 -4.06
C LYS A 69 17.39 -11.32 -4.54
N SER A 70 17.80 -10.13 -4.96
CA SER A 70 19.17 -9.84 -5.37
C SER A 70 20.10 -9.78 -4.17
N SER A 71 21.40 -10.00 -4.42
CA SER A 71 22.47 -9.69 -3.46
C SER A 71 22.83 -8.21 -3.44
N ARG A 72 22.25 -7.42 -4.35
CA ARG A 72 22.44 -5.98 -4.52
C ARG A 72 21.18 -5.24 -4.09
N THR A 73 21.31 -3.97 -3.76
CA THR A 73 20.16 -3.12 -3.40
C THR A 73 19.23 -2.98 -4.59
N PHE A 74 17.93 -2.99 -4.34
CA PHE A 74 16.93 -2.57 -5.31
C PHE A 74 16.71 -1.06 -5.12
N ASP A 75 16.99 -0.25 -6.13
CA ASP A 75 16.98 1.23 -6.07
C ASP A 75 15.59 1.83 -6.18
N GLY A 76 14.57 0.99 -6.33
CA GLY A 76 13.21 1.41 -6.55
C GLY A 76 12.80 1.40 -8.02
N SER A 77 11.50 1.23 -8.26
CA SER A 77 10.96 1.34 -9.61
C SER A 77 9.46 1.51 -9.62
N SER A 78 8.94 1.97 -10.76
CA SER A 78 7.52 2.16 -10.96
C SER A 78 6.77 0.84 -11.14
N PHE A 79 5.56 0.80 -10.61
CA PHE A 79 4.56 -0.24 -10.90
C PHE A 79 3.26 0.41 -11.35
N ASN A 80 2.38 -0.36 -11.97
CA ASN A 80 1.04 0.10 -12.33
C ASN A 80 -0.02 -0.73 -11.63
N ILE A 81 -1.01 -0.05 -11.07
CA ILE A 81 -2.25 -0.65 -10.57
C ILE A 81 -3.36 -0.26 -11.53
N THR A 82 -4.12 -1.25 -12.01
CA THR A 82 -5.27 -1.02 -12.90
C THR A 82 -6.53 -1.59 -12.27
N CYS A 83 -7.58 -0.77 -12.21
CA CYS A 83 -8.92 -1.19 -11.81
C CYS A 83 -9.62 -1.77 -13.04
N LEU A 84 -10.16 -2.98 -12.95
CA LEU A 84 -10.78 -3.69 -14.07
C LEU A 84 -12.27 -3.92 -13.83
N ASP A 85 -13.05 -3.93 -14.91
CA ASP A 85 -14.44 -4.39 -14.90
C ASP A 85 -14.55 -5.92 -15.04
N GLU A 86 -15.78 -6.43 -14.99
CA GLU A 86 -16.13 -7.85 -15.12
C GLU A 86 -15.64 -8.50 -16.42
N GLU A 87 -15.40 -7.74 -17.48
CA GLU A 87 -14.83 -8.22 -18.74
C GLU A 87 -13.30 -8.06 -18.81
N GLY A 88 -12.66 -7.59 -17.74
CA GLY A 88 -11.21 -7.37 -17.68
C GLY A 88 -10.76 -6.09 -18.40
N ARG A 89 -11.67 -5.15 -18.69
CA ARG A 89 -11.32 -3.87 -19.31
C ARG A 89 -10.91 -2.86 -18.23
N GLY A 90 -9.88 -2.06 -18.53
CA GLY A 90 -9.42 -1.00 -17.64
C GLY A 90 -10.47 0.09 -17.44
N LEU A 91 -10.82 0.35 -16.17
CA LEU A 91 -11.66 1.45 -15.74
C LEU A 91 -10.82 2.69 -15.42
N ASP A 92 -9.74 2.50 -14.68
CA ASP A 92 -8.75 3.53 -14.36
C ASP A 92 -7.43 2.84 -13.96
N PHE A 93 -6.32 3.58 -13.97
CA PHE A 93 -5.02 3.11 -13.51
C PHE A 93 -4.24 4.19 -12.77
N SER A 94 -3.29 3.75 -11.94
CA SER A 94 -2.34 4.63 -11.27
C SER A 94 -0.95 4.01 -11.36
N SER A 95 0.05 4.84 -11.64
CA SER A 95 1.45 4.46 -11.49
C SER A 95 1.90 4.77 -10.07
N GLY A 96 2.42 3.77 -9.38
CA GLY A 96 3.07 3.91 -8.09
C GLY A 96 4.58 3.71 -8.20
N TYR A 97 5.28 3.87 -7.09
CA TYR A 97 6.72 3.64 -6.99
C TYR A 97 6.99 2.69 -5.81
N ILE A 98 7.77 1.64 -6.07
CA ILE A 98 8.35 0.80 -5.03
C ILE A 98 9.61 1.54 -4.57
N VAL A 99 9.68 1.86 -3.28
CA VAL A 99 10.86 2.45 -2.65
C VAL A 99 12.06 1.49 -2.68
N PRO A 100 13.28 1.97 -2.42
CA PRO A 100 14.45 1.10 -2.36
C PRO A 100 14.31 -0.02 -1.32
N ILE A 101 14.89 -1.20 -1.61
CA ILE A 101 14.82 -2.39 -0.74
C ILE A 101 16.22 -2.99 -0.58
N ALA A 102 16.63 -3.18 0.67
CA ALA A 102 17.91 -3.80 1.02
C ALA A 102 18.05 -5.22 0.41
N PRO A 103 19.28 -5.70 0.15
CA PRO A 103 19.50 -7.05 -0.37
C PRO A 103 18.83 -8.14 0.48
N GLY A 104 18.06 -9.02 -0.17
CA GLY A 104 17.36 -10.12 0.51
C GLY A 104 16.15 -9.72 1.35
N ASP A 105 15.79 -8.44 1.41
CA ASP A 105 14.73 -7.93 2.28
C ASP A 105 13.35 -7.96 1.62
N THR A 106 12.31 -7.88 2.45
CA THR A 106 10.91 -7.80 2.03
C THR A 106 10.22 -6.65 2.73
N ILE A 107 9.63 -5.76 1.94
CA ILE A 107 8.80 -4.67 2.43
C ILE A 107 7.33 -4.94 2.14
N ARG A 108 6.47 -4.40 2.99
CA ARG A 108 5.04 -4.30 2.73
C ARG A 108 4.59 -2.86 2.90
N PHE A 109 3.75 -2.41 1.97
CA PHE A 109 3.21 -1.05 2.00
C PHE A 109 1.80 -1.01 1.42
N SER A 110 1.07 0.04 1.78
CA SER A 110 -0.30 0.26 1.33
C SER A 110 -0.39 1.57 0.57
N ASN A 111 -1.34 1.66 -0.37
CA ASN A 111 -1.62 2.89 -1.09
C ASN A 111 -3.09 2.86 -1.57
N SER A 112 -3.54 3.97 -2.15
CA SER A 112 -4.91 4.15 -2.62
C SER A 112 -4.94 4.94 -3.93
N LEU A 113 -6.02 4.77 -4.68
CA LEU A 113 -6.34 5.61 -5.82
C LEU A 113 -7.83 5.96 -5.79
N LYS A 114 -8.18 7.07 -6.42
CA LYS A 114 -9.54 7.58 -6.49
C LYS A 114 -9.88 7.96 -7.92
N TYR A 115 -11.04 7.53 -8.39
CA TYR A 115 -11.54 7.91 -9.72
C TYR A 115 -13.05 8.11 -9.75
N PHE A 116 -13.55 8.76 -10.79
CA PHE A 116 -14.99 8.93 -11.01
C PHE A 116 -15.50 7.86 -11.98
N GLY A 117 -16.59 7.17 -11.63
CA GLY A 117 -17.22 6.23 -12.54
C GLY A 117 -17.70 4.95 -11.89
N ARG A 118 -17.49 3.83 -12.61
CA ARG A 118 -17.99 2.51 -12.22
C ARG A 118 -17.05 1.82 -11.23
N ALA A 119 -17.64 1.08 -10.31
CA ALA A 119 -16.89 0.24 -9.38
C ALA A 119 -16.13 -0.89 -10.12
N PRO A 120 -14.92 -1.25 -9.65
CA PRO A 120 -14.14 -2.35 -10.21
C PRO A 120 -14.58 -3.70 -9.64
N THR A 121 -14.35 -4.74 -10.43
CA THR A 121 -14.54 -6.14 -10.01
C THR A 121 -13.22 -6.85 -9.74
N SER A 122 -12.10 -6.24 -10.14
CA SER A 122 -10.76 -6.72 -9.80
C SER A 122 -9.72 -5.59 -9.90
N VAL A 123 -8.54 -5.84 -9.34
CA VAL A 123 -7.37 -4.96 -9.43
C VAL A 123 -6.20 -5.76 -9.95
N ASP A 124 -5.55 -5.26 -11.00
CA ASP A 124 -4.35 -5.83 -11.61
C ASP A 124 -3.12 -5.04 -11.22
N LEU A 125 -2.03 -5.74 -10.90
CA LEU A 125 -0.74 -5.16 -10.54
C LEU A 125 0.29 -5.57 -11.59
N ARG A 126 0.92 -4.58 -12.23
CA ARG A 126 1.97 -4.80 -13.21
C ARG A 126 3.28 -4.15 -12.80
N PHE A 127 4.33 -4.95 -12.89
CA PHE A 127 5.70 -4.55 -12.62
C PHE A 127 6.62 -5.27 -13.59
N MET A 128 7.67 -4.60 -14.02
CA MET A 128 8.66 -5.18 -14.94
C MET A 128 10.04 -4.95 -14.37
N ASP A 129 10.71 -6.03 -13.98
CA ASP A 129 12.08 -6.03 -13.49
C ASP A 129 13.07 -5.65 -14.61
N ASN A 130 14.10 -4.86 -14.29
CA ASN A 130 15.16 -4.53 -15.23
C ASN A 130 16.51 -4.29 -14.54
N ILE A 131 17.59 -4.41 -15.32
CA ILE A 131 18.99 -4.33 -14.81
C ILE A 131 19.33 -2.99 -14.15
N GLY A 132 18.69 -1.89 -14.56
CA GLY A 132 18.95 -0.55 -14.05
C GLY A 132 18.33 -0.26 -12.69
N MET A 133 17.68 -1.24 -12.07
CA MET A 133 17.03 -1.10 -10.76
C MET A 133 17.92 -1.53 -9.60
N TYR A 134 19.19 -1.88 -9.84
CA TYR A 134 20.05 -2.42 -8.78
C TYR A 134 21.40 -1.71 -8.71
N SER A 135 21.75 -1.27 -7.51
CA SER A 135 23.03 -0.65 -7.17
C SER A 135 23.72 -1.37 -6.01
N ASP A 136 24.93 -0.91 -5.71
CA ASP A 136 25.67 -1.31 -4.51
C ASP A 136 25.51 -0.28 -3.37
N ASP A 137 24.56 0.66 -3.52
CA ASP A 137 24.26 1.67 -2.51
C ASP A 137 23.63 1.02 -1.28
N TYR A 138 23.92 1.59 -0.11
CA TYR A 138 23.35 1.10 1.13
C TYR A 138 21.89 1.57 1.29
N VAL A 139 21.01 0.63 1.60
CA VAL A 139 19.62 0.90 2.00
C VAL A 139 19.37 0.18 3.32
N PRO A 140 18.82 0.85 4.35
CA PRO A 140 18.47 0.20 5.61
C PRO A 140 17.42 -0.91 5.41
N TYR A 141 17.58 -2.02 6.12
CA TYR A 141 16.57 -3.08 6.19
C TYR A 141 15.27 -2.56 6.84
N GLN A 142 14.13 -3.12 6.45
CA GLN A 142 12.81 -2.86 7.02
C GLN A 142 12.81 -3.00 8.56
N SER A 143 13.56 -3.98 9.08
CA SER A 143 13.72 -4.21 10.52
C SER A 143 14.42 -3.08 11.28
N ALA A 144 15.06 -2.14 10.58
CA ALA A 144 15.65 -0.95 11.18
C ALA A 144 14.58 0.08 11.61
N PHE A 145 13.31 -0.12 11.23
CA PHE A 145 12.22 0.80 11.56
C PHE A 145 11.15 0.13 12.42
N PRO A 146 11.45 -0.30 13.67
CA PRO A 146 10.47 -0.96 14.51
C PRO A 146 9.33 0.00 14.88
N ILE A 147 8.14 -0.58 14.97
CA ILE A 147 6.92 0.11 15.39
C ILE A 147 6.50 -0.41 16.77
N SER A 148 6.07 0.50 17.64
CA SER A 148 5.59 0.18 18.99
C SER A 148 4.35 1.01 19.36
N ASN A 149 3.72 0.66 20.48
CA ASN A 149 2.60 1.40 21.08
C ASN A 149 1.42 1.64 20.12
N ILE A 150 1.12 0.64 19.28
CA ILE A 150 0.03 0.72 18.31
C ILE A 150 -1.31 0.85 19.04
N SER A 151 -2.11 1.82 18.63
CA SER A 151 -3.45 2.08 19.11
C SER A 151 -4.36 2.49 17.95
N THR A 152 -5.65 2.26 18.12
CA THR A 152 -6.66 2.68 17.15
C THR A 152 -7.75 3.50 17.81
N SER A 153 -8.30 4.46 17.08
CA SER A 153 -9.42 5.30 17.53
C SER A 153 -10.30 5.68 16.35
N SER A 154 -11.51 6.17 16.64
CA SER A 154 -12.47 6.56 15.61
C SER A 154 -13.00 7.95 15.93
N SER A 155 -13.05 8.80 14.90
CA SER A 155 -13.71 10.10 14.94
C SER A 155 -14.88 10.11 13.95
N ASN A 156 -15.57 11.25 13.83
CA ASN A 156 -16.62 11.39 12.83
C ASN A 156 -16.07 11.26 11.39
N ASP A 157 -14.81 11.64 11.19
CA ASP A 157 -14.21 11.80 9.87
C ASP A 157 -13.30 10.62 9.49
N PHE A 158 -12.57 10.03 10.45
CA PHE A 158 -11.52 9.05 10.17
C PHE A 158 -11.49 7.90 11.17
N TYR A 159 -11.00 6.76 10.70
CA TYR A 159 -10.47 5.69 11.53
C TYR A 159 -8.95 5.90 11.66
N THR A 160 -8.47 6.17 12.85
CA THR A 160 -7.08 6.54 13.09
C THR A 160 -6.30 5.35 13.64
N VAL A 161 -5.18 5.02 12.99
CA VAL A 161 -4.15 4.14 13.54
C VAL A 161 -2.96 5.01 13.96
N SER A 162 -2.53 4.88 15.21
CA SER A 162 -1.38 5.62 15.74
C SER A 162 -0.38 4.68 16.42
N GLY A 163 0.86 5.13 16.51
CA GLY A 163 1.92 4.42 17.22
C GLY A 163 3.19 5.23 17.19
N THR A 164 4.29 4.60 17.61
CA THR A 164 5.63 5.18 17.56
C THR A 164 6.47 4.39 16.58
N VAL A 165 7.15 5.10 15.68
CA VAL A 165 8.19 4.52 14.82
C VAL A 165 9.55 5.02 15.28
N THR A 166 10.55 4.14 15.28
CA THR A 166 11.93 4.47 15.65
C THR A 166 12.83 4.25 14.45
N ASN A 167 13.77 5.14 14.20
CA ASN A 167 14.84 4.93 13.23
C ASN A 167 16.07 4.30 13.91
N ASN A 168 16.23 2.98 13.81
CA ASN A 168 17.42 2.27 14.28
C ASN A 168 18.48 2.10 13.17
N SER A 169 18.34 2.76 12.02
CA SER A 169 19.38 2.79 11.01
C SER A 169 20.53 3.74 11.42
N THR A 170 21.56 3.81 10.60
CA THR A 170 22.76 4.64 10.85
C THR A 170 22.65 6.05 10.30
N GLU A 171 21.58 6.36 9.55
CA GLU A 171 21.43 7.62 8.81
C GLU A 171 20.08 8.26 9.09
N GLU A 172 19.95 9.56 8.79
CA GLU A 172 18.66 10.23 8.78
C GLU A 172 17.79 9.66 7.66
N GLN A 173 16.54 9.30 7.97
CA GLN A 173 15.69 8.60 7.01
C GLN A 173 14.24 9.07 7.10
N GLY A 174 13.65 9.37 5.94
CA GLY A 174 12.20 9.46 5.80
C GLY A 174 11.57 8.07 5.91
N ILE A 175 10.51 7.93 6.71
CA ILE A 175 9.83 6.65 6.93
C ILE A 175 8.37 6.70 6.48
N MET A 176 7.98 5.77 5.60
CA MET A 176 6.60 5.52 5.22
C MET A 176 6.02 4.45 6.14
N VAL A 177 4.94 4.78 6.84
CA VAL A 177 4.23 3.86 7.73
C VAL A 177 2.91 3.45 7.07
N SER A 178 2.69 2.14 6.94
CA SER A 178 1.47 1.57 6.36
C SER A 178 0.70 0.75 7.38
N ALA A 179 -0.62 0.90 7.40
CA ALA A 179 -1.54 0.02 8.11
C ALA A 179 -2.26 -0.88 7.10
N ILE A 180 -2.10 -2.19 7.26
CA ILE A 180 -2.71 -3.22 6.41
C ILE A 180 -3.91 -3.78 7.17
N PHE A 181 -5.07 -3.79 6.53
CA PHE A 181 -6.31 -4.28 7.10
C PHE A 181 -6.73 -5.60 6.49
N ALA A 182 -7.41 -6.41 7.30
CA ALA A 182 -8.04 -7.65 6.88
C ALA A 182 -9.51 -7.70 7.30
N GLN A 183 -10.30 -8.47 6.58
CA GLN A 183 -11.68 -8.77 6.92
C GLN A 183 -11.93 -10.25 6.68
N LYS A 184 -12.44 -10.96 7.70
CA LYS A 184 -12.69 -12.41 7.63
C LYS A 184 -11.43 -13.22 7.23
N GLY A 185 -10.26 -12.76 7.65
CA GLY A 185 -8.97 -13.42 7.37
C GLY A 185 -8.34 -13.08 6.02
N GLU A 186 -8.98 -12.26 5.17
CA GLU A 186 -8.43 -11.83 3.88
C GLU A 186 -7.94 -10.38 3.98
N ILE A 187 -6.76 -10.08 3.43
CA ILE A 187 -6.26 -8.71 3.34
C ILE A 187 -7.11 -7.92 2.35
N ILE A 188 -7.54 -6.73 2.76
CA ILE A 188 -8.47 -5.90 1.98
C ILE A 188 -7.80 -4.61 1.46
N GLY A 189 -6.49 -4.49 1.64
CA GLY A 189 -5.72 -3.29 1.36
C GLY A 189 -5.36 -2.55 2.64
N GLY A 190 -5.05 -1.26 2.50
CA GLY A 190 -4.56 -0.47 3.62
C GLY A 190 -4.50 1.02 3.32
N TYR A 191 -3.92 1.74 4.27
CA TYR A 191 -3.65 3.16 4.15
C TYR A 191 -2.28 3.48 4.75
N PHE A 192 -1.73 4.65 4.44
CA PHE A 192 -0.37 5.00 4.82
C PHE A 192 -0.25 6.46 5.24
N THR A 193 0.88 6.77 5.85
CA THR A 193 1.33 8.13 6.14
C THR A 193 2.85 8.18 6.00
N TYR A 194 3.39 9.38 5.97
CA TYR A 194 4.83 9.61 6.06
C TYR A 194 5.14 10.23 7.42
N ALA A 195 6.14 9.68 8.10
CA ALA A 195 6.79 10.36 9.23
C ALA A 195 7.75 11.42 8.68
N ASN A 196 8.08 12.41 9.51
CA ASN A 196 9.17 13.32 9.16
C ASN A 196 10.48 12.53 9.11
N PRO A 197 11.51 13.00 8.37
CA PRO A 197 12.84 12.42 8.48
C PRO A 197 13.29 12.36 9.94
N LEU A 198 13.72 11.18 10.38
CA LEU A 198 14.19 10.93 11.73
C LEU A 198 15.70 10.72 11.70
N TYR A 199 16.44 11.39 12.58
CA TYR A 199 17.85 11.06 12.77
C TYR A 199 18.01 9.64 13.36
N ALA A 200 19.20 9.07 13.21
CA ALA A 200 19.52 7.78 13.79
C ALA A 200 19.27 7.76 15.31
N GLY A 201 18.52 6.76 15.77
CA GLY A 201 18.10 6.57 17.16
C GLY A 201 16.84 7.35 17.58
N GLU A 202 16.31 8.23 16.73
CA GLU A 202 15.12 9.02 17.06
C GLU A 202 13.82 8.21 16.91
N SER A 203 12.79 8.69 17.59
CA SER A 203 11.44 8.12 17.54
C SER A 203 10.40 9.23 17.42
N GLU A 204 9.36 8.98 16.61
CA GLU A 204 8.25 9.91 16.42
C GLU A 204 6.91 9.18 16.46
N LEU A 205 5.87 9.91 16.88
CA LEU A 205 4.49 9.45 16.76
C LEU A 205 4.01 9.58 15.33
N PHE A 206 3.42 8.53 14.78
CA PHE A 206 2.72 8.59 13.50
C PHE A 206 1.20 8.51 13.70
N TYR A 207 0.48 9.07 12.73
CA TYR A 207 -0.98 8.98 12.63
C TYR A 207 -1.36 8.65 11.19
N ILE A 208 -2.01 7.51 10.99
CA ILE A 208 -2.64 7.13 9.73
C ILE A 208 -4.13 7.43 9.86
N LEU A 209 -4.59 8.44 9.11
CA LEU A 209 -5.99 8.84 9.04
C LEU A 209 -6.68 8.06 7.92
N ALA A 210 -7.07 6.82 8.23
CA ALA A 210 -7.71 5.94 7.27
C ALA A 210 -9.22 6.25 7.14
N PRO A 211 -9.83 5.96 5.98
CA PRO A 211 -11.28 6.03 5.83
C PRO A 211 -12.01 5.13 6.82
N ARG A 212 -13.19 5.56 7.26
CA ARG A 212 -14.04 4.79 8.18
C ARG A 212 -14.50 3.44 7.64
N ALA A 213 -14.34 3.19 6.34
CA ALA A 213 -14.55 1.87 5.74
C ALA A 213 -13.68 0.77 6.39
N PHE A 214 -12.55 1.13 7.02
CA PHE A 214 -11.71 0.20 7.79
C PHE A 214 -12.13 0.04 9.25
N GLU A 215 -13.09 0.84 9.74
CA GLU A 215 -13.62 0.70 11.10
C GLU A 215 -14.32 -0.66 11.24
N GLY A 216 -13.89 -1.47 12.22
CA GLY A 216 -14.37 -2.84 12.41
C GLY A 216 -13.69 -3.90 11.55
N CYS A 217 -12.69 -3.53 10.74
CA CYS A 217 -11.76 -4.48 10.12
C CYS A 217 -10.63 -4.85 11.10
N ASP A 218 -10.03 -6.02 10.90
CA ASP A 218 -8.87 -6.44 11.66
C ASP A 218 -7.63 -5.65 11.19
N LEU A 219 -6.89 -5.06 12.14
CA LEU A 219 -5.57 -4.49 11.83
C LEU A 219 -4.56 -5.64 11.69
N TYR A 220 -4.31 -6.06 10.46
CA TYR A 220 -3.47 -7.22 10.15
C TYR A 220 -1.99 -6.96 10.45
N ALA A 221 -1.48 -5.80 10.04
CA ALA A 221 -0.11 -5.38 10.32
C ALA A 221 0.03 -3.86 10.26
N VAL A 222 1.03 -3.33 10.97
CA VAL A 222 1.57 -2.00 10.72
C VAL A 222 3.03 -2.17 10.36
N THR A 223 3.45 -1.59 9.23
CA THR A 223 4.81 -1.70 8.70
C THR A 223 5.41 -0.33 8.47
N ALA A 224 6.74 -0.25 8.59
CA ALA A 224 7.51 0.96 8.32
C ALA A 224 8.67 0.62 7.39
N ASN A 225 8.88 1.45 6.38
CA ASN A 225 9.94 1.29 5.38
C ASN A 225 10.57 2.67 5.09
N ALA A 226 11.84 2.69 4.69
CA ALA A 226 12.48 3.88 4.15
C ALA A 226 11.71 4.39 2.90
N TYR A 227 11.61 5.71 2.71
CA TYR A 227 11.06 6.34 1.50
C TYR A 227 11.86 7.55 1.05
#